data_AF-A0A8T0AWD0-F1
#
_entry.id   AF-A0A8T0AWD0-F1
#
_cell.length_a   1.000
_cell.length_b   1.000
_cell.length_c   1.000
_cell.angle_alpha   90.00
_cell.angle_beta   90.00
_cell.angle_gamma   90.00
#
_symmetry.space_group_name_H-M   'P 1'
#
loop_
_entity.id
_entity.type
_entity.pdbx_description
1 polymer ?
#
loop_
_entity_poly.entity_id
_entity_poly.type
_entity_poly.pdbx_seq_one_letter_code
_entity_poly.pdbx_strand_id
1 'polypeptide(L)'
;MSACEDCGKTERDGVTLHRFPHDEEQRQKWISSMPTGARWRTSDSARLCSDHFTSDGFHTAGHLHSGAIPSVFQSTEETSATTPETSKQKVCANCEKQLYLIEKSYKLQLLSAQLKAKKYEKELSEQSRKMSKLQRKMIVLQTAVKVMSMRKHTSTSSKSESSSKTTSLM
;
A
#
# COMPACT_ATOMS: atom_id res chain seq x y z
N MET A 1 42.37 10.65 -13.01
CA MET A 1 41.43 10.93 -14.11
C MET A 1 40.04 10.70 -13.57
N SER A 2 39.11 11.64 -13.77
CA SER A 2 37.73 11.46 -13.35
C SER A 2 36.99 10.57 -14.35
N ALA A 3 36.09 9.73 -13.87
CA ALA A 3 35.25 8.85 -14.67
C ALA A 3 33.79 9.04 -14.24
N CYS A 4 32.86 8.63 -15.12
CA CYS A 4 31.45 8.53 -14.83
C CYS A 4 31.23 7.42 -13.80
N GLU A 5 30.47 7.72 -12.77
CA GLU A 5 30.22 6.79 -11.68
C GLU A 5 29.29 5.63 -12.10
N ASP A 6 28.38 5.86 -13.06
CA ASP A 6 27.42 4.85 -13.53
C ASP A 6 28.00 3.95 -14.63
N CYS A 7 28.52 4.54 -15.72
CA CYS A 7 28.97 3.80 -16.89
C CYS A 7 30.50 3.72 -17.06
N GLY A 8 31.30 4.34 -16.18
CA GLY A 8 32.77 4.29 -16.23
C GLY A 8 33.43 5.12 -17.33
N LYS A 9 32.66 5.76 -18.21
CA LYS A 9 33.20 6.62 -19.29
C LYS A 9 34.01 7.79 -18.75
N THR A 10 35.03 8.17 -19.49
CA THR A 10 35.92 9.29 -19.23
C THR A 10 35.83 10.32 -20.35
N GLU A 11 36.49 11.46 -20.20
CA GLU A 11 36.57 12.46 -21.28
C GLU A 11 37.23 11.92 -22.57
N ARG A 12 38.00 10.82 -22.48
CA ARG A 12 38.56 10.13 -23.65
C ARG A 12 37.50 9.44 -24.52
N ASP A 13 36.33 9.19 -23.95
CA ASP A 13 35.19 8.57 -24.63
C ASP A 13 34.29 9.62 -25.30
N GLY A 14 34.72 10.89 -25.35
CA GLY A 14 33.99 11.99 -26.00
C GLY A 14 32.82 12.56 -25.19
N VAL A 15 32.70 12.18 -23.92
CA VAL A 15 31.62 12.66 -23.02
C VAL A 15 32.12 13.74 -22.06
N THR A 16 31.21 14.62 -21.62
CA THR A 16 31.52 15.60 -20.55
C THR A 16 31.10 15.06 -19.19
N LEU A 17 31.92 15.28 -18.17
CA LEU A 17 31.64 14.83 -16.80
C LEU A 17 31.08 15.97 -15.94
N HIS A 18 29.88 15.76 -15.42
CA HIS A 18 29.15 16.72 -14.60
C HIS A 18 29.15 16.29 -13.14
N ARG A 19 29.48 17.24 -12.24
CA ARG A 19 29.42 17.01 -10.79
C ARG A 19 27.98 17.05 -10.31
N PHE A 20 27.73 16.43 -9.16
CA PHE A 20 26.45 16.54 -8.48
C PHE A 20 26.15 18.01 -8.09
N PRO A 21 24.88 18.42 -8.14
CA PRO A 21 24.45 19.73 -7.65
C PRO A 21 24.81 19.93 -6.18
N HIS A 22 25.09 21.19 -5.81
CA HIS A 22 25.28 21.57 -4.41
C HIS A 22 23.94 21.62 -3.65
N ASP A 23 22.85 21.93 -4.36
CA ASP A 23 21.50 21.91 -3.81
C ASP A 23 21.10 20.48 -3.40
N GLU A 24 20.75 20.30 -2.13
CA GLU A 24 20.49 18.98 -1.56
C GLU A 24 19.23 18.35 -2.17
N GLU A 25 18.19 19.12 -2.46
CA GLU A 25 16.97 18.58 -3.07
C GLU A 25 17.23 18.06 -4.48
N GLN A 26 17.93 18.83 -5.32
CA GLN A 26 18.29 18.40 -6.67
C GLN A 26 19.27 17.22 -6.64
N ARG A 27 20.21 17.21 -5.69
CA ARG A 27 21.12 16.09 -5.46
C ARG A 27 20.38 14.81 -5.08
N GLN A 28 19.38 14.89 -4.20
CA GLN A 28 18.54 13.75 -3.85
C GLN A 28 17.72 13.24 -5.05
N LYS A 29 17.23 14.13 -5.91
CA LYS A 29 16.56 13.73 -7.16
C LYS A 29 17.49 12.97 -8.10
N TRP A 30 18.75 13.40 -8.24
CA TRP A 30 19.76 12.66 -9.02
C TRP A 30 20.07 11.30 -8.42
N ILE A 31 20.21 11.21 -7.09
CA ILE A 31 20.45 9.93 -6.41
C ILE A 31 19.26 8.97 -6.60
N SER A 32 18.05 9.51 -6.55
CA SER A 32 16.81 8.74 -6.69
C SER A 32 16.55 8.28 -8.12
N SER A 33 17.04 9.02 -9.13
CA SER A 33 16.85 8.64 -10.54
C SER A 33 17.84 7.57 -11.02
N MET A 34 18.93 7.32 -10.28
CA MET A 34 19.91 6.29 -10.62
C MET A 34 19.36 4.86 -10.37
N PRO A 35 19.68 3.88 -11.24
CA PRO A 35 19.16 2.51 -11.15
C PRO A 35 19.48 1.78 -9.85
N THR A 36 20.57 2.15 -9.16
CA THR A 36 21.05 1.50 -7.93
C THR A 36 20.74 2.33 -6.69
N GLY A 37 19.51 2.83 -6.58
CA GLY A 37 18.97 3.90 -5.71
C GLY A 37 19.18 3.85 -4.18
N ALA A 38 20.25 3.24 -3.66
CA ALA A 38 20.61 3.32 -2.24
C ALA A 38 22.08 3.02 -1.91
N ARG A 39 22.92 2.53 -2.85
CA ARG A 39 24.33 2.18 -2.54
C ARG A 39 25.31 3.34 -2.69
N TRP A 40 24.89 4.46 -3.23
CA TRP A 40 25.76 5.59 -3.52
C TRP A 40 25.85 6.53 -2.33
N ARG A 41 26.90 6.37 -1.51
CA ARG A 41 27.40 7.47 -0.67
C ARG A 41 28.11 8.42 -1.63
N THR A 42 27.33 9.34 -2.16
CA THR A 42 27.71 10.32 -3.17
C THR A 42 28.85 11.16 -2.61
N SER A 43 30.08 10.71 -2.88
CA SER A 43 31.30 11.46 -2.57
C SER A 43 31.25 12.77 -3.36
N ASP A 44 31.73 13.87 -2.79
CA ASP A 44 31.75 15.18 -3.46
C ASP A 44 32.55 15.17 -4.79
N SER A 45 33.30 14.10 -5.03
CA SER A 45 34.04 13.85 -6.27
C SER A 45 33.27 13.08 -7.34
N ALA A 46 32.08 12.53 -7.03
CA ALA A 46 31.29 11.72 -7.96
C ALA A 46 30.81 12.55 -9.15
N ARG A 47 30.79 11.94 -10.34
CA ARG A 47 30.39 12.60 -11.60
C ARG A 47 29.55 11.69 -12.47
N LEU A 48 28.63 12.27 -13.23
CA LEU A 48 27.88 11.59 -14.27
C LEU A 48 28.27 12.15 -15.64
N CYS A 49 28.32 11.28 -16.65
CA CYS A 49 28.59 11.73 -18.02
C CYS A 49 27.34 12.33 -18.69
N SER A 50 27.57 13.09 -19.76
CA SER A 50 26.53 13.75 -20.55
C SER A 50 25.44 12.79 -21.05
N ASP A 51 25.78 11.54 -21.34
CA ASP A 51 24.85 10.55 -21.90
C ASP A 51 23.71 10.18 -20.94
N HIS A 52 23.86 10.47 -19.64
CA HIS A 52 22.79 10.22 -18.66
C HIS A 52 21.71 11.29 -18.64
N PHE A 53 21.93 12.39 -19.36
CA PHE A 53 21.02 13.52 -19.44
C PHE A 53 20.44 13.63 -20.84
N THR A 54 19.16 14.01 -20.93
CA THR A 54 18.55 14.32 -22.21
C THR A 54 19.13 15.63 -22.77
N SER A 55 19.11 15.79 -24.10
CA SER A 55 19.56 17.02 -24.78
C SER A 55 18.88 18.28 -24.22
N ASP A 56 17.61 18.14 -23.81
CA ASP A 56 16.79 19.22 -23.24
C ASP A 56 17.27 19.66 -21.85
N GLY A 57 18.10 18.85 -21.20
CA GLY A 57 18.75 19.16 -19.93
C GLY A 57 19.96 20.08 -20.05
N PHE A 58 20.42 20.40 -21.27
CA PHE A 58 21.59 21.23 -21.50
C PHE A 58 21.22 22.62 -22.03
N HIS A 59 21.91 23.64 -21.54
CA HIS A 59 21.93 24.94 -22.19
C HIS A 59 22.83 24.89 -23.44
N THR A 60 22.65 25.84 -24.35
CA THR A 60 23.45 26.04 -25.58
C THR A 60 24.97 26.15 -25.35
N ALA A 61 25.41 26.26 -24.09
CA ALA A 61 26.81 26.34 -23.66
C ALA A 61 27.36 25.04 -23.03
N GLY A 62 26.66 23.89 -23.11
CA GLY A 62 27.14 22.62 -22.57
C GLY A 62 27.04 22.50 -21.03
N HIS A 63 26.33 23.43 -20.39
CA HIS A 63 26.02 23.38 -18.95
C HIS A 63 24.63 22.77 -18.72
N LEU A 64 24.52 21.91 -17.70
CA LEU A 64 23.24 21.36 -17.28
C LEU A 64 22.35 22.46 -16.68
N HIS A 65 21.07 22.43 -17.02
CA HIS A 65 20.06 23.28 -16.40
C HIS A 65 19.93 22.94 -14.91
N SER A 66 19.56 23.91 -14.07
CA SER A 66 19.38 23.72 -12.62
C SER A 66 18.33 22.65 -12.30
N GLY A 67 17.36 22.44 -13.19
CA GLY A 67 16.34 21.40 -13.10
C GLY A 67 16.65 20.09 -13.82
N ALA A 68 17.81 19.95 -14.49
CA ALA A 68 18.14 18.74 -15.23
C ALA A 68 18.31 17.56 -14.26
N ILE A 69 17.72 16.40 -14.61
CA ILE A 69 17.79 15.17 -13.83
C ILE A 69 18.33 14.07 -14.76
N PRO A 70 19.29 13.24 -14.31
CA PRO A 70 19.72 12.08 -15.07
C PRO A 70 18.53 11.15 -15.29
N SER A 71 18.19 10.86 -16.54
CA SER A 71 17.02 10.07 -16.91
C SER A 71 17.34 8.96 -17.90
N VAL A 72 18.54 8.97 -18.50
CA VAL A 72 18.95 8.00 -19.50
C VAL A 72 19.93 7.03 -18.85
N PHE A 73 19.41 5.88 -18.46
CA PHE A 73 20.22 4.77 -18.02
C PHE A 73 19.95 3.63 -18.99
N GLN A 74 20.98 3.23 -19.75
CA GLN A 74 20.89 1.99 -20.52
C GLN A 74 20.87 0.85 -19.51
N SER A 75 19.70 0.26 -19.31
CA SER A 75 19.61 -1.09 -18.79
C SER A 75 20.42 -1.95 -19.75
N THR A 76 21.60 -2.39 -19.34
CA THR A 76 22.37 -3.40 -20.07
C THR A 76 21.68 -4.75 -19.97
N GLU A 77 20.50 -4.84 -20.59
CA GLU A 77 19.87 -6.07 -21.03
C GLU A 77 20.22 -6.23 -22.52
N GLU A 78 21.52 -6.40 -22.82
CA GLU A 78 21.92 -6.84 -24.16
C GLU A 78 22.57 -8.22 -24.07
N THR A 79 21.84 -9.14 -24.69
CA THR A 79 22.07 -10.56 -24.81
C THR A 79 23.38 -10.85 -25.53
N SER A 80 24.33 -11.47 -24.84
CA SER A 80 25.28 -12.37 -25.50
C SER A 80 25.51 -13.57 -24.60
N ALA A 81 25.08 -14.73 -25.09
CA ALA A 81 25.28 -16.02 -24.45
C ALA A 81 26.75 -16.23 -24.08
N THR A 82 27.07 -16.32 -22.78
CA THR A 82 28.02 -17.26 -22.16
C THR A 82 27.90 -17.15 -20.63
N THR A 83 27.40 -18.24 -20.02
CA THR A 83 27.50 -18.66 -18.60
C THR A 83 26.82 -17.84 -17.47
N PRO A 84 26.07 -18.51 -16.56
CA PRO A 84 25.49 -17.90 -15.37
C PRO A 84 26.51 -17.92 -14.22
N GLU A 85 27.44 -16.97 -14.20
CA GLU A 85 28.21 -16.70 -12.98
C GLU A 85 27.51 -15.62 -12.16
N THR A 86 26.82 -16.11 -11.14
CA THR A 86 26.19 -15.35 -10.07
C THR A 86 27.25 -14.48 -9.40
N SER A 87 27.37 -13.22 -9.84
CA SER A 87 28.18 -12.21 -9.16
C SER A 87 27.51 -11.92 -7.81
N LYS A 88 28.00 -12.62 -6.78
CA LYS A 88 27.65 -12.36 -5.39
C LYS A 88 28.10 -10.94 -5.06
N GLN A 89 27.21 -9.98 -5.25
CA GLN A 89 27.34 -8.66 -4.67
C GLN A 89 27.45 -8.84 -3.15
N LYS A 90 28.67 -8.77 -2.63
CA LYS A 90 28.92 -8.66 -1.19
C LYS A 90 28.25 -7.37 -0.74
N VAL A 91 27.08 -7.52 -0.14
CA VAL A 91 26.43 -6.48 0.65
C VAL A 91 27.36 -6.22 1.83
N CYS A 92 27.59 -4.95 2.17
CA CYS A 92 28.38 -4.61 3.36
C CYS A 92 27.76 -5.33 4.58
N ALA A 93 28.57 -6.01 5.39
CA ALA A 93 28.09 -6.80 6.54
C ALA A 93 27.19 -5.98 7.50
N ASN A 94 27.40 -4.66 7.57
CA ASN A 94 26.56 -3.75 8.35
C ASN A 94 25.20 -3.49 7.68
N CYS A 95 25.16 -3.38 6.35
CA CYS A 95 23.93 -3.19 5.57
C CYS A 95 23.08 -4.47 5.51
N GLU A 96 23.71 -5.65 5.44
CA GLU A 96 23.00 -6.95 5.50
C GLU A 96 22.30 -7.13 6.86
N LYS A 97 22.99 -6.80 7.95
CA LYS A 97 22.41 -6.80 9.29
C LYS A 97 21.29 -5.76 9.43
N GLN A 98 21.44 -4.58 8.84
CA GLN A 98 20.41 -3.54 8.84
C GLN A 98 19.16 -3.99 8.06
N LEU A 99 19.33 -4.59 6.88
CA LEU A 99 18.23 -5.13 6.08
C LEU A 99 17.49 -6.25 6.83
N TYR A 100 18.23 -7.17 7.46
CA TYR A 100 17.63 -8.21 8.30
C TYR A 100 16.81 -7.62 9.46
N LEU A 101 17.30 -6.56 10.11
CA LEU A 101 16.58 -5.89 11.20
C LEU A 101 15.32 -5.19 10.70
N ILE A 102 15.37 -4.55 9.53
CA ILE A 102 14.21 -3.91 8.89
C ILE A 102 13.17 -4.96 8.49
N GLU A 103 13.59 -6.06 7.88
CA GLU A 103 12.68 -7.15 7.50
C GLU A 103 12.02 -7.77 8.75
N LYS A 104 12.81 -7.99 9.81
CA LYS A 104 12.31 -8.53 11.07
C LYS A 104 11.34 -7.56 11.77
N SER A 105 11.62 -6.27 11.78
CA SER A 105 10.73 -5.26 12.38
C SER A 105 9.41 -5.16 11.62
N TYR A 106 9.46 -5.17 10.29
CA TYR A 106 8.28 -5.19 9.43
C TYR A 106 7.44 -6.44 9.67
N LYS A 107 8.08 -7.62 9.71
CA LYS A 107 7.39 -8.88 9.98
C LYS A 107 6.71 -8.90 11.35
N LEU A 108 7.36 -8.36 12.37
CA LEU A 108 6.78 -8.22 13.71
C LEU A 108 5.58 -7.26 13.70
N GLN A 109 5.71 -6.12 13.02
CA GLN A 109 4.63 -5.15 12.89
C GLN A 109 3.42 -5.77 12.17
N LEU A 110 3.64 -6.50 11.08
CA LEU A 110 2.61 -7.20 10.32
C LEU A 110 1.89 -8.24 11.18
N LEU A 111 2.63 -9.07 11.92
CA LEU A 111 2.04 -10.06 12.85
C LEU A 111 1.19 -9.37 13.92
N SER A 112 1.67 -8.27 14.49
CA SER A 112 0.91 -7.52 15.51
C SER A 112 -0.41 -6.96 14.94
N ALA A 113 -0.41 -6.50 13.69
CA ALA A 113 -1.60 -6.00 13.02
C ALA A 113 -2.61 -7.13 12.74
N GLN A 114 -2.13 -8.28 12.27
CA GLN A 114 -2.96 -9.47 12.06
C GLN A 114 -3.61 -9.97 13.36
N LEU A 115 -2.87 -9.98 14.47
CA LEU A 115 -3.41 -10.36 15.77
C LEU A 115 -4.49 -9.38 16.25
N LYS A 116 -4.27 -8.07 16.05
CA LYS A 116 -5.30 -7.06 16.34
C LYS A 116 -6.56 -7.29 15.49
N ALA A 117 -6.42 -7.52 14.18
CA ALA A 117 -7.54 -7.82 13.29
C ALA A 117 -8.33 -9.05 13.77
N LYS A 118 -7.66 -10.16 14.06
CA LYS A 118 -8.31 -11.37 14.61
C LYS A 118 -9.04 -11.11 15.93
N LYS A 119 -8.49 -10.27 16.80
CA LYS A 119 -9.14 -9.87 18.04
C LYS A 119 -10.43 -9.09 17.77
N TYR A 120 -10.41 -8.14 16.84
CA TYR A 120 -11.59 -7.38 16.45
C TYR A 120 -12.65 -8.26 15.79
N GLU A 121 -12.27 -9.19 14.91
CA GLU A 121 -13.20 -10.16 14.30
C GLU A 121 -13.89 -11.01 15.35
N LYS A 122 -13.14 -11.49 16.35
CA LYS A 122 -13.72 -12.26 17.47
C LYS A 122 -14.73 -11.44 18.25
N GLU A 123 -14.38 -10.20 18.63
CA GLU A 123 -15.28 -9.29 19.33
C GLU A 123 -16.55 -9.02 18.50
N LEU A 124 -16.40 -8.77 17.20
CA LEU A 124 -17.53 -8.54 16.29
C LEU A 124 -18.45 -9.76 16.22
N SER A 125 -17.89 -10.97 16.13
CA SER A 125 -18.65 -12.23 16.20
C SER A 125 -19.38 -12.39 17.53
N GLU A 126 -18.75 -12.05 18.65
CA GLU A 126 -19.40 -12.10 19.98
C GLU A 126 -20.56 -11.10 20.09
N GLN A 127 -20.38 -9.86 19.62
CA GLN A 127 -21.45 -8.86 19.59
C GLN A 127 -22.59 -9.28 18.65
N SER A 128 -22.27 -9.83 17.47
CA SER A 128 -23.26 -10.38 16.54
C SER A 128 -24.08 -11.51 17.18
N ARG A 129 -23.44 -12.42 17.93
CA ARG A 129 -24.14 -13.46 18.70
C ARG A 129 -25.06 -12.87 19.76
N LYS A 130 -24.62 -11.84 20.50
CA LYS A 130 -25.46 -11.15 21.50
C LYS A 130 -26.67 -10.48 20.83
N MET A 131 -26.46 -9.75 19.74
CA MET A 131 -27.53 -9.12 18.95
C MET A 131 -28.53 -10.15 18.43
N SER A 132 -28.06 -11.27 17.90
CA SER A 132 -28.92 -12.36 17.44
C SER A 132 -29.81 -12.93 18.55
N LYS A 133 -29.27 -13.07 19.78
CA LYS A 133 -30.07 -13.50 20.95
C LYS A 133 -31.14 -12.48 21.32
N LEU A 134 -30.80 -11.19 21.33
CA LEU A 134 -31.76 -10.11 21.60
C LEU A 134 -32.83 -10.04 20.51
N GLN A 135 -32.45 -10.17 19.24
CA GLN A 135 -33.37 -10.20 18.10
C GLN A 135 -34.37 -11.35 18.22
N ARG A 136 -33.92 -12.56 18.59
CA ARG A 136 -34.83 -13.70 18.83
C ARG A 136 -35.82 -13.42 19.95
N LYS A 137 -35.36 -12.86 21.08
CA LYS A 137 -36.25 -12.46 22.19
C LYS A 137 -37.27 -11.41 21.74
N MET A 138 -36.84 -10.42 20.98
CA MET A 138 -37.71 -9.38 20.42
C MET A 138 -38.79 -9.97 19.52
N ILE A 139 -38.44 -10.92 18.63
CA ILE A 139 -39.41 -11.60 17.76
C ILE A 139 -40.47 -12.34 18.58
N VAL A 140 -40.07 -13.06 19.63
CA VAL A 140 -41.01 -13.77 20.51
C VAL A 140 -41.96 -12.79 21.21
N LEU A 141 -41.43 -11.68 21.75
CA LEU A 141 -42.25 -10.64 22.37
C LEU A 141 -43.22 -10.00 21.38
N GLN A 142 -42.75 -9.61 20.20
CA GLN A 142 -43.60 -9.06 19.13
C GLN A 142 -44.71 -10.04 18.73
N THR A 143 -44.39 -11.33 18.63
CA THR A 143 -45.36 -12.38 18.32
C THR A 143 -46.40 -12.51 19.44
N ALA A 144 -45.98 -12.51 20.70
CA ALA A 144 -46.88 -12.58 21.84
C ALA A 144 -47.84 -11.37 21.89
N VAL A 145 -47.33 -10.16 21.68
CA VAL A 145 -48.15 -8.94 21.59
C VAL A 145 -49.17 -9.06 20.47
N LYS A 146 -48.76 -9.54 19.29
CA LYS A 146 -49.66 -9.76 18.16
C LYS A 146 -50.77 -10.75 18.50
N VAL A 147 -50.44 -11.89 19.12
CA VAL A 147 -51.43 -12.90 19.55
C VAL A 147 -52.40 -12.32 20.59
N MET A 148 -51.89 -11.59 21.58
CA MET A 148 -52.71 -10.93 22.61
C MET A 148 -53.68 -9.91 22.00
N SER A 149 -53.23 -9.15 21.00
CA SER A 149 -54.06 -8.20 20.25
C SER A 149 -55.18 -8.93 19.48
N MET A 150 -54.85 -9.98 18.74
CA MET A 150 -55.84 -10.77 17.99
C MET A 150 -56.93 -11.36 18.91
N ARG A 151 -56.55 -11.85 20.10
CA ARG A 151 -57.50 -12.36 21.10
C ARG A 151 -58.45 -11.29 21.67
N LYS A 152 -58.04 -10.02 21.70
CA LYS A 152 -58.88 -8.89 22.11
C LYS A 152 -59.95 -8.56 21.06
N HIS A 153 -59.64 -8.78 19.78
CA HIS A 153 -60.59 -8.57 18.68
C HIS A 153 -61.57 -9.75 18.54
N THR A 154 -61.19 -10.98 18.88
CA THR A 154 -62.12 -12.13 18.83
C THR A 154 -63.06 -12.22 20.02
N SER A 155 -62.67 -11.74 21.21
CA SER A 155 -63.53 -11.72 22.42
C SER A 155 -64.58 -10.60 22.43
N THR A 156 -64.46 -9.61 21.54
CA THR A 156 -65.45 -8.53 21.36
C THR A 156 -66.50 -8.87 20.30
N SER A 157 -66.26 -9.88 19.45
CA SER A 157 -67.22 -10.35 18.44
C SER A 157 -68.22 -11.39 18.96
N SER A 158 -67.97 -12.04 20.11
CA SER A 158 -68.84 -13.10 20.64
C SER A 158 -69.90 -12.61 21.66
N LYS A 159 -70.05 -11.29 21.87
CA LYS A 159 -71.01 -10.73 22.84
C LYS A 159 -72.20 -9.98 22.20
N SER A 160 -72.39 -10.12 20.89
CA SER A 160 -73.49 -9.52 20.13
C SER A 160 -74.19 -10.55 19.23
N GLU A 161 -74.65 -11.66 19.80
CA GLU A 161 -75.60 -12.55 19.10
C GLU A 161 -76.53 -13.23 20.11
N SER A 162 -77.26 -12.42 20.88
CA SER A 162 -78.46 -12.88 21.61
C SER A 162 -79.50 -11.76 21.70
N SER A 163 -79.90 -11.22 20.56
CA SER A 163 -81.18 -10.51 20.46
C SER A 163 -81.56 -10.40 18.99
N SER A 164 -82.58 -11.18 18.58
CA SER A 164 -83.49 -10.97 17.43
C SER A 164 -83.76 -12.26 16.62
N LYS A 165 -84.80 -13.01 17.03
CA LYS A 165 -85.79 -13.68 16.16
C LYS A 165 -87.09 -13.72 16.99
N THR A 166 -88.01 -12.75 16.91
CA THR A 166 -88.96 -12.40 15.83
C THR A 166 -90.02 -13.50 15.60
N THR A 167 -91.23 -13.20 16.11
CA THR A 167 -92.59 -13.41 15.55
C THR A 167 -93.13 -14.80 15.22
N SER A 168 -94.29 -15.08 15.83
CA SER A 168 -95.57 -15.49 15.22
C SER A 168 -95.63 -16.73 14.33
N LEU A 169 -96.34 -17.76 14.78
CA LEU A 169 -97.52 -18.31 14.07
C LEU A 169 -98.32 -19.28 14.97
N MET A 170 -99.65 -19.16 14.85
CA MET A 170 -100.76 -19.95 15.41
C MET A 170 -101.24 -19.60 16.81
#